data_AF-A0A098R5G4-F1
#
_entry.id   AF-A0A098R5G4-F1
#
_cell.length_a   1.000
_cell.length_b   1.000
_cell.length_c   1.000
_cell.angle_alpha   90.00
_cell.angle_beta   90.00
_cell.angle_gamma   90.00
#
_symmetry.space_group_name_H-M   'P 1'
#
loop_
_entity.id
_entity.type
_entity.pdbx_description
1 polymer ?
#
loop_
_entity_poly.entity_id
_entity_poly.type
_entity_poly.pdbx_seq_one_letter_code
_entity_poly.pdbx_strand_id
1 'polypeptide(L)'
;MQRYSKQFRNAILQKMIRPEKRSAPDLAAEYGVSAATIYGWKSKLKDGTLNLMADDVSNKDRSPSEKFALVLEARRIPEEEYGEWLRRNGLHSEHITLWEQELRSTLDNDSGAHDQQLKDVRKELKQKNKELQRKEKAIAEMATIIALQKKTALLFPDHEDE
;
A
#
# COMPACT_ATOMS: atom_id res chain seq x y z
N MET A 1 -16.86 -21.36 15.54
CA MET A 1 -16.88 -21.32 14.06
C MET A 1 -15.45 -21.01 13.61
N GLN A 2 -14.76 -21.97 12.99
CA GLN A 2 -13.36 -21.79 12.61
C GLN A 2 -13.24 -20.66 11.57
N ARG A 3 -12.50 -19.60 11.90
CA ARG A 3 -12.29 -18.43 11.02
C ARG A 3 -11.02 -18.66 10.20
N TYR A 4 -11.19 -19.09 8.96
CA TYR A 4 -10.11 -19.24 7.99
C TYR A 4 -9.80 -17.90 7.30
N SER A 5 -8.54 -17.65 6.95
CA SER A 5 -8.16 -16.46 6.19
C SER A 5 -8.85 -16.42 4.83
N LYS A 6 -9.06 -15.20 4.35
CA LYS A 6 -9.67 -14.94 3.05
C LYS A 6 -8.84 -15.56 1.91
N GLN A 7 -7.52 -15.44 1.97
CA GLN A 7 -6.58 -16.05 1.02
C GLN A 7 -6.69 -17.58 1.00
N PHE A 8 -6.66 -18.24 2.16
CA PHE A 8 -6.72 -19.71 2.24
C PHE A 8 -8.02 -20.25 1.65
N ARG A 9 -9.13 -19.62 2.01
CA ARG A 9 -10.45 -19.91 1.43
C ARG A 9 -10.44 -19.70 -0.09
N ASN A 10 -9.91 -18.57 -0.57
CA ASN A 10 -9.90 -18.23 -1.98
C ASN A 10 -9.01 -19.20 -2.80
N ALA A 11 -7.88 -19.64 -2.25
CA ALA A 11 -7.00 -20.63 -2.88
C ALA A 11 -7.70 -21.99 -3.05
N ILE A 12 -8.41 -22.48 -2.03
CA ILE A 12 -9.21 -23.71 -2.10
C ILE A 12 -10.32 -23.57 -3.15
N LEU A 13 -11.04 -22.45 -3.14
CA LEU A 13 -12.10 -22.19 -4.13
C LEU A 13 -11.54 -22.10 -5.56
N GLN A 14 -10.39 -21.45 -5.78
CA GLN A 14 -9.74 -21.40 -7.09
C GLN A 14 -9.40 -22.80 -7.61
N LYS A 15 -8.85 -23.68 -6.75
CA LYS A 15 -8.58 -25.08 -7.12
C LYS A 15 -9.83 -25.86 -7.51
N MET A 16 -10.99 -25.51 -6.93
CA MET A 16 -12.28 -26.13 -7.24
C MET A 16 -12.92 -25.60 -8.54
N ILE A 17 -12.64 -24.36 -8.93
CA ILE A 17 -13.24 -23.68 -10.09
C ILE A 17 -12.38 -23.84 -11.35
N ARG A 18 -11.07 -24.09 -11.19
CA ARG A 18 -10.18 -24.40 -12.32
C ARG A 18 -10.68 -25.65 -13.08
N PRO A 19 -10.41 -25.73 -14.40
CA PRO A 19 -10.94 -26.78 -15.28
C PRO A 19 -10.58 -28.21 -14.87
N GLU A 20 -9.57 -28.42 -14.02
CA GLU A 20 -9.19 -29.72 -13.45
C GLU A 20 -10.11 -30.21 -12.31
N LYS A 21 -11.19 -29.48 -11.96
CA LYS A 21 -12.29 -29.85 -11.05
C LYS A 21 -11.91 -30.86 -9.94
N ARG A 22 -11.08 -30.44 -8.98
CA ARG A 22 -10.90 -31.21 -7.74
C ARG A 22 -12.17 -31.17 -6.89
N SER A 23 -12.51 -32.31 -6.26
CA SER A 23 -13.73 -32.41 -5.47
C SER A 23 -13.55 -31.79 -4.07
N ALA A 24 -14.65 -31.30 -3.47
CA ALA A 24 -14.62 -30.78 -2.10
C ALA A 24 -14.13 -31.80 -1.04
N PRO A 25 -14.49 -33.10 -1.10
CA PRO A 25 -13.96 -34.08 -0.15
C PRO A 25 -12.45 -34.31 -0.30
N ASP A 26 -11.89 -34.24 -1.51
CA ASP A 26 -10.43 -34.38 -1.69
C ASP A 26 -9.69 -33.18 -1.09
N LEU A 27 -10.18 -31.97 -1.35
CA LEU A 27 -9.63 -30.74 -0.77
C LEU A 27 -9.83 -30.69 0.74
N ALA A 28 -10.92 -31.27 1.26
CA ALA A 28 -11.15 -31.38 2.69
C ALA A 28 -10.08 -32.24 3.39
N ALA A 29 -9.74 -33.38 2.79
CA ALA A 29 -8.69 -34.26 3.29
C ALA A 29 -7.28 -33.64 3.15
N GLU A 30 -6.99 -32.99 2.01
CA GLU A 30 -5.71 -32.34 1.73
C GLU A 30 -5.44 -31.17 2.69
N TYR A 31 -6.45 -30.34 2.95
CA TYR A 31 -6.29 -29.09 3.68
C TYR A 31 -6.71 -29.15 5.16
N GLY A 32 -7.33 -30.25 5.59
CA GLY A 32 -7.84 -30.42 6.95
C GLY A 32 -9.05 -29.54 7.24
N VAL A 33 -9.90 -29.29 6.23
CA VAL A 33 -11.10 -28.45 6.32
C VAL A 33 -12.32 -29.33 6.11
N SER A 34 -13.44 -29.09 6.81
CA SER A 34 -14.64 -29.89 6.56
C SER A 34 -15.21 -29.61 5.16
N ALA A 35 -15.65 -30.67 4.46
CA ALA A 35 -16.26 -30.54 3.13
C ALA A 35 -17.47 -29.59 3.15
N ALA A 36 -18.25 -29.60 4.24
CA ALA A 36 -19.37 -28.68 4.45
C ALA A 36 -18.95 -27.19 4.43
N THR A 37 -17.78 -26.88 4.98
CA THR A 37 -17.24 -25.51 4.98
C THR A 37 -16.88 -25.07 3.55
N ILE A 38 -16.26 -25.97 2.78
CA ILE A 38 -15.90 -25.72 1.37
C ILE A 38 -17.15 -25.52 0.51
N TYR A 39 -18.19 -26.34 0.70
CA TYR A 39 -19.48 -26.16 0.03
C TYR A 39 -20.15 -24.83 0.42
N GLY A 40 -20.09 -24.45 1.70
CA GLY A 40 -20.59 -23.15 2.16
C GLY A 40 -19.89 -21.96 1.51
N TRP A 41 -18.57 -22.05 1.31
CA TRP A 41 -17.81 -21.03 0.57
C TRP A 41 -18.19 -20.98 -0.91
N LYS A 42 -18.40 -22.14 -1.55
CA LYS A 42 -18.85 -22.23 -2.94
C LYS A 42 -20.22 -21.61 -3.15
N SER A 43 -21.16 -21.82 -2.22
CA SER A 43 -22.48 -21.17 -2.27
C SER A 43 -22.34 -19.66 -2.23
N LYS A 44 -21.60 -19.13 -1.25
CA LYS A 44 -21.38 -17.68 -1.09
C LYS A 44 -20.72 -17.01 -2.30
N LEU A 45 -19.90 -17.76 -3.04
CA LEU A 45 -19.31 -17.30 -4.30
C LEU A 45 -20.35 -17.23 -5.43
N LYS A 46 -21.24 -18.23 -5.52
CA LYS A 46 -22.35 -18.21 -6.50
C LYS A 46 -23.33 -17.09 -6.21
N ASP A 47 -23.59 -16.82 -4.93
CA ASP A 47 -24.52 -15.80 -4.46
C ASP A 47 -23.94 -14.37 -4.55
N GLY A 48 -22.72 -14.22 -5.11
CA GLY A 48 -22.06 -12.92 -5.31
C GLY A 48 -21.58 -12.23 -4.02
N THR A 49 -21.79 -12.84 -2.86
CA THR A 49 -21.37 -12.28 -1.55
C THR A 49 -19.86 -12.39 -1.33
N LEU A 50 -19.19 -13.27 -2.08
CA LEU A 50 -17.76 -13.56 -1.95
C LEU A 50 -17.10 -13.36 -3.30
N ASN A 51 -16.10 -12.48 -3.37
CA ASN A 51 -15.35 -12.22 -4.60
C ASN A 51 -13.91 -12.71 -4.44
N LEU A 52 -13.51 -13.68 -5.28
CA LEU A 52 -12.17 -14.29 -5.23
C LEU A 52 -11.03 -13.30 -5.49
N MET A 53 -11.29 -12.25 -6.28
CA MET A 53 -10.27 -11.29 -6.70
C MET A 53 -10.14 -10.11 -5.74
N ALA A 54 -11.23 -9.72 -5.07
CA ALA A 54 -11.22 -8.59 -4.13
C ALA A 54 -10.74 -8.96 -2.73
N ASP A 55 -10.81 -10.24 -2.36
CA ASP A 55 -10.43 -10.74 -1.03
C ASP A 55 -9.02 -11.36 -0.98
N ASP A 56 -8.26 -11.30 -2.08
CA ASP A 56 -6.88 -11.79 -2.14
C ASP A 56 -5.90 -10.68 -1.72
N VAL A 57 -5.88 -10.35 -0.43
CA VAL A 57 -4.82 -9.49 0.12
C VAL A 57 -3.55 -10.31 0.10
N SER A 58 -2.66 -10.09 -0.86
CA SER A 58 -1.38 -10.79 -0.92
C SER A 58 -0.60 -10.59 0.38
N ASN A 59 0.16 -11.60 0.83
CA ASN A 59 1.00 -11.45 2.02
C ASN A 59 2.02 -10.30 1.88
N LYS A 60 2.31 -9.88 0.64
CA LYS A 60 3.14 -8.71 0.34
C LYS A 60 2.45 -7.37 0.64
N ASP A 61 1.12 -7.32 0.52
CA ASP A 61 0.33 -6.08 0.66
C ASP A 61 -0.12 -5.83 2.11
N ARG A 62 0.27 -6.70 3.05
CA ARG A 62 -0.03 -6.52 4.48
C ARG A 62 0.76 -5.36 5.05
N SER A 63 0.10 -4.57 5.90
CA SER A 63 0.73 -3.43 6.55
C SER A 63 1.89 -3.86 7.46
N PRO A 64 2.94 -3.05 7.64
CA PRO A 64 4.05 -3.37 8.54
C PRO A 64 3.59 -3.65 9.98
N SER A 65 2.57 -2.93 10.47
CA SER A 65 1.97 -3.13 11.79
C SER A 65 1.31 -4.51 11.92
N GLU A 66 0.59 -4.94 10.88
CA GLU A 66 -0.04 -6.26 10.84
C GLU A 66 1.01 -7.39 10.78
N LYS A 67 2.04 -7.23 9.95
CA LYS A 67 3.18 -8.17 9.88
C LYS A 67 3.83 -8.32 11.26
N PHE A 68 4.08 -7.21 11.96
CA PHE A 68 4.66 -7.21 13.31
C PHE A 68 3.78 -7.93 14.34
N ALA A 69 2.47 -7.66 14.33
CA ALA A 69 1.54 -8.34 15.24
C ALA A 69 1.55 -9.87 15.02
N LEU A 70 1.56 -10.32 13.77
CA LEU A 70 1.60 -11.73 13.41
C LEU A 70 2.92 -12.41 13.80
N VAL A 71 4.05 -11.73 13.62
CA VAL A 71 5.37 -12.22 14.09
C VAL A 71 5.38 -12.39 15.61
N LEU A 72 4.82 -11.42 16.35
CA LEU A 72 4.72 -11.53 17.82
C LEU A 72 3.78 -12.65 18.27
N GLU A 73 2.66 -12.83 17.58
CA GLU A 73 1.70 -13.88 17.86
C GLU A 73 2.32 -15.26 17.57
N ALA A 74 2.99 -15.42 16.42
CA ALA A 74 3.68 -16.64 16.01
C ALA A 74 4.62 -17.19 17.10
N ARG A 75 5.33 -16.30 17.81
CA ARG A 75 6.26 -16.67 18.88
C ARG A 75 5.58 -17.23 20.14
N ARG A 76 4.29 -16.98 20.33
CA ARG A 76 3.50 -17.45 21.47
C ARG A 76 2.79 -18.78 21.19
N ILE A 77 2.74 -19.20 19.94
CA ILE A 77 2.05 -20.43 19.52
C ILE A 77 2.97 -21.64 19.73
N PRO A 78 2.51 -22.71 20.39
CA PRO A 78 3.28 -23.95 20.53
C PRO A 78 3.45 -24.65 19.18
N GLU A 79 4.53 -25.42 19.03
CA GLU A 79 4.90 -26.06 17.74
C GLU A 79 3.81 -26.99 17.18
N GLU A 80 3.06 -27.65 18.06
CA GLU A 80 1.94 -28.53 17.74
C GLU A 80 0.78 -27.78 17.03
N GLU A 81 0.52 -26.54 17.42
CA GLU A 81 -0.56 -25.70 16.88
C GLU A 81 -0.08 -24.77 15.76
N TYR A 82 1.24 -24.65 15.57
CA TYR A 82 1.85 -23.70 14.65
C TYR A 82 1.39 -23.91 13.21
N GLY A 83 1.28 -25.16 12.75
CA GLY A 83 0.79 -25.49 11.41
C GLY A 83 -0.70 -25.17 11.19
N GLU A 84 -1.54 -25.26 12.22
CA GLU A 84 -2.94 -24.83 12.15
C GLU A 84 -3.03 -23.31 12.10
N TRP A 85 -2.26 -22.63 12.96
CA TRP A 85 -2.19 -21.18 13.02
C TRP A 85 -1.71 -20.55 11.69
N LEU A 86 -0.68 -21.12 11.06
CA LEU A 86 -0.20 -20.68 9.75
C LEU A 86 -1.29 -20.79 8.68
N ARG A 87 -1.97 -21.95 8.59
CA ARG A 87 -3.09 -22.15 7.65
C ARG A 87 -4.24 -21.19 7.93
N ARG A 88 -4.58 -21.00 9.20
CA ARG A 88 -5.63 -20.08 9.63
C ARG A 88 -5.34 -18.65 9.18
N ASN A 89 -4.09 -18.22 9.24
CA ASN A 89 -3.66 -16.89 8.83
C ASN A 89 -3.29 -16.78 7.34
N GLY A 90 -3.31 -17.87 6.57
CA GLY A 90 -2.87 -17.88 5.16
C GLY A 90 -1.36 -17.66 4.99
N LEU A 91 -0.57 -18.09 5.98
CA LEU A 91 0.86 -17.87 6.05
C LEU A 91 1.62 -19.18 5.82
N HIS A 92 2.87 -19.04 5.39
CA HIS A 92 3.88 -20.10 5.37
C HIS A 92 4.93 -19.73 6.42
N SER A 93 5.64 -20.72 6.95
CA SER A 93 6.70 -20.51 7.94
C SER A 93 7.75 -19.50 7.44
N GLU A 94 8.07 -19.56 6.14
CA GLU A 94 8.99 -18.64 5.47
C GLU A 94 8.56 -17.16 5.57
N HIS A 95 7.25 -16.87 5.58
CA HIS A 95 6.75 -15.50 5.71
C HIS A 95 7.09 -14.92 7.08
N ILE A 96 6.99 -15.71 8.15
CA ILE A 96 7.32 -15.25 9.50
C ILE A 96 8.81 -14.94 9.61
N THR A 97 9.66 -15.84 9.11
CA THR A 97 11.12 -15.64 9.13
C THR A 97 11.55 -14.44 8.27
N LEU A 98 10.91 -14.24 7.11
CA LEU A 98 11.18 -13.10 6.24
C LEU A 98 10.78 -11.79 6.92
N TRP A 99 9.58 -11.73 7.51
CA TRP A 99 9.10 -10.52 8.18
C TRP A 99 9.92 -10.20 9.44
N GLU A 100 10.41 -11.19 10.18
CA GLU A 100 11.36 -10.96 11.26
C GLU A 100 12.65 -10.28 10.76
N GLN A 101 13.18 -10.72 9.62
CA GLN A 101 14.36 -10.11 9.01
C GLN A 101 14.07 -8.71 8.48
N GLU A 102 12.95 -8.51 7.79
CA GLU A 102 12.49 -7.20 7.31
C GLU A 102 12.42 -6.22 8.48
N LEU A 103 11.73 -6.59 9.58
CA LEU A 103 11.57 -5.73 10.76
C LEU A 103 12.91 -5.39 11.43
N ARG A 104 13.83 -6.37 11.56
CA ARG A 104 15.18 -6.10 12.08
C ARG A 104 15.95 -5.14 11.19
N SER A 105 15.94 -5.39 9.88
CA SER A 105 16.64 -4.54 8.92
C SER A 105 16.07 -3.12 8.86
N THR A 106 14.76 -2.93 9.05
CA THR A 106 14.18 -1.59 9.14
C THR A 106 14.66 -0.83 10.37
N LEU A 107 14.74 -1.49 11.53
CA LEU A 107 15.28 -0.87 12.75
C LEU A 107 16.74 -0.47 12.60
N ASP A 108 17.54 -1.28 11.90
CA ASP A 108 18.97 -1.02 11.69
C ASP A 108 19.24 0.08 10.65
N ASN A 109 18.34 0.27 9.67
CA ASN A 109 18.55 1.22 8.55
C ASN A 109 17.87 2.60 8.73
N ASP A 110 16.91 2.74 9.64
CA ASP A 110 16.08 3.96 9.75
C ASP A 110 16.83 5.16 10.37
N SER A 111 17.98 4.96 11.01
CA SER A 111 18.62 6.03 11.80
C SER A 111 19.46 7.06 11.00
N GLY A 112 19.64 6.90 9.67
CA GLY A 112 20.58 7.77 8.93
C GLY A 112 20.15 8.19 7.52
N ALA A 113 19.56 7.29 6.74
CA ALA A 113 19.28 7.55 5.32
C ALA A 113 18.07 8.49 5.12
N HIS A 114 17.00 8.29 5.89
CA HIS A 114 15.80 9.11 5.81
C HIS A 114 16.07 10.56 6.24
N ASP A 115 16.82 10.75 7.32
CA ASP A 115 17.20 12.09 7.80
C ASP A 115 18.02 12.88 6.78
N GLN A 116 18.90 12.22 6.04
CA GLN A 116 19.69 12.88 5.00
C GLN A 116 18.83 13.28 3.80
N GLN A 117 17.94 12.40 3.34
CA GLN A 117 16.98 12.71 2.28
C GLN A 117 16.06 13.88 2.66
N LEU A 118 15.55 13.89 3.90
CA LEU A 118 14.73 15.00 4.41
C LEU A 118 15.50 16.33 4.44
N LYS A 119 16.79 16.30 4.82
CA LYS A 119 17.64 17.51 4.80
C LYS A 119 17.84 18.02 3.39
N ASP A 120 18.09 17.15 2.42
CA ASP A 120 18.37 17.56 1.05
C ASP A 120 17.11 18.07 0.34
N VAL A 121 15.96 17.42 0.55
CA VAL A 121 14.66 17.94 0.09
C VAL A 121 14.34 19.31 0.70
N ARG A 122 14.60 19.51 1.99
CA ARG A 122 14.39 20.82 2.64
C ARG A 122 15.29 21.91 2.05
N LYS A 123 16.55 21.59 1.73
CA LYS A 123 17.47 22.54 1.09
C LYS A 123 16.98 22.92 -0.30
N GLU A 124 16.58 21.93 -1.10
CA GLU A 124 16.06 22.16 -2.45
C GLU A 124 14.81 23.03 -2.42
N LEU A 125 13.86 22.71 -1.54
CA LEU A 125 12.63 23.48 -1.37
C LEU A 125 12.93 24.94 -0.97
N LYS A 126 13.89 25.17 -0.06
CA LYS A 126 14.32 26.51 0.31
C LYS A 126 14.97 27.27 -0.85
N GLN A 127 15.78 26.59 -1.66
CA GLN A 127 16.42 27.19 -2.83
C GLN A 127 15.40 27.58 -3.89
N LYS A 128 14.46 26.67 -4.20
CA LYS A 128 13.37 26.91 -5.14
C LYS A 128 12.46 28.04 -4.68
N ASN A 129 12.10 28.10 -3.39
CA ASN A 129 11.31 29.22 -2.86
C ASN A 129 12.04 30.57 -2.98
N LYS A 130 13.35 30.63 -2.75
CA LYS A 130 14.13 31.86 -2.97
C LYS A 130 14.16 32.28 -4.43
N GLU A 131 14.31 31.33 -5.34
CA GLU A 131 14.30 31.61 -6.78
C GLU A 131 12.92 32.12 -7.22
N LEU A 132 11.85 31.53 -6.69
CA LEU A 132 10.47 31.92 -6.94
C LEU A 132 10.21 33.36 -6.44
N GLN A 133 10.61 33.68 -5.21
CA GLN A 133 10.50 35.05 -4.67
C GLN A 133 11.26 36.09 -5.51
N ARG A 134 12.45 35.75 -6.02
CA ARG A 134 13.22 36.65 -6.89
C ARG A 134 12.51 36.89 -8.22
N LYS A 135 11.93 35.84 -8.81
CA LYS A 135 11.15 35.93 -10.05
C LYS A 135 9.88 36.75 -9.85
N GLU A 136 9.14 36.51 -8.77
CA GLU A 136 7.96 37.30 -8.41
C GLU A 136 8.29 38.78 -8.20
N LYS A 137 9.40 39.11 -7.52
CA LYS A 137 9.85 40.50 -7.35
C LYS A 137 10.16 41.16 -8.70
N ALA A 138 10.87 40.48 -9.59
CA ALA A 138 11.17 41.01 -10.93
C ALA A 138 9.90 41.21 -11.76
N ILE A 139 8.93 40.29 -11.66
CA ILE A 139 7.62 40.44 -12.32
C ILE A 139 6.86 41.63 -11.75
N ALA A 140 6.86 41.82 -10.44
CA ALA A 140 6.22 42.97 -9.80
C ALA A 140 6.87 44.29 -10.23
N GLU A 141 8.20 44.36 -10.28
CA GLU A 141 8.92 45.53 -10.78
C GLU A 141 8.57 45.83 -12.25
N MET A 142 8.57 44.82 -13.13
CA MET A 142 8.13 44.99 -14.52
C MET A 142 6.68 45.48 -14.62
N ALA A 143 5.77 44.93 -13.81
CA ALA A 143 4.37 45.37 -13.76
C ALA A 143 4.26 46.85 -13.31
N THR A 144 5.08 47.30 -12.35
CA THR A 144 5.10 48.71 -11.95
C THR A 144 5.61 49.62 -13.06
N ILE A 145 6.66 49.23 -13.79
CA ILE A 145 7.17 50.00 -14.94
C ILE A 145 6.09 50.13 -16.02
N ILE A 146 5.43 49.03 -16.38
CA ILE A 146 4.35 49.03 -17.37
C ILE A 146 3.17 49.90 -16.91
N ALA A 147 2.79 49.83 -15.62
CA ALA A 147 1.72 50.66 -15.07
C ALA A 147 2.07 52.15 -15.12
N LEU A 148 3.32 52.51 -14.81
CA LEU A 148 3.81 53.88 -14.92
C LEU A 148 3.82 54.36 -16.37
N GLN A 149 4.33 53.57 -17.32
CA GLN A 149 4.33 53.88 -18.75
C GLN A 149 2.91 54.11 -19.29
N LYS A 150 1.94 53.27 -18.90
CA LYS A 150 0.53 53.47 -19.26
C LYS A 150 -0.03 54.76 -18.68
N LYS A 151 0.29 55.07 -17.43
CA LYS A 151 -0.16 56.31 -16.77
C LYS A 151 0.46 57.55 -17.41
N THR A 152 1.73 57.50 -17.80
CA THR A 152 2.38 58.62 -18.50
C THR A 152 1.82 58.80 -19.90
N ALA A 153 1.57 57.72 -20.66
CA ALA A 153 0.93 57.80 -21.98
C ALA A 153 -0.51 58.35 -21.92
N LEU A 154 -1.23 58.15 -20.81
CA LEU A 154 -2.55 58.77 -20.58
C LEU A 154 -2.47 60.27 -20.26
N LEU A 155 -1.41 60.70 -19.56
CA LEU A 155 -1.20 62.10 -19.17
C LEU A 155 -0.56 62.93 -20.27
N PHE A 156 0.28 62.29 -21.08
CA PHE A 156 0.91 62.82 -22.28
C PHE A 156 0.50 61.92 -23.43
N PRO A 157 -0.77 62.00 -23.90
CA PRO A 157 -1.10 61.38 -25.16
C PRO A 157 -0.18 62.02 -26.20
N ASP A 158 0.67 61.21 -26.82
CA ASP A 158 1.44 61.69 -27.96
C ASP A 158 0.42 62.27 -28.94
N HIS A 159 0.50 63.59 -29.14
CA HIS A 159 -0.02 64.21 -30.34
C HIS A 159 0.91 63.74 -31.45
N GLU A 160 0.66 62.54 -31.97
CA GLU A 160 0.98 62.26 -33.37
C GLU A 160 0.06 63.18 -34.18
N ASP A 161 0.58 64.37 -34.50
CA ASP A 161 0.12 65.15 -35.63
C ASP A 161 0.23 64.25 -36.89
N GLU A 162 -0.88 64.17 -37.63
CA GLU A 162 -1.07 63.78 -39.05
C GLU A 162 -0.11 62.75 -39.71
#